data_AF-A0A8S4FWF3-F1
#
_entry.id   AF-A0A8S4FWF3-F1
#
_cell.length_a   1.000
_cell.length_b   1.000
_cell.length_c   1.000
_cell.angle_alpha   90.00
_cell.angle_beta   90.00
_cell.angle_gamma   90.00
#
_symmetry.space_group_name_H-M   'P 1'
#
loop_
_entity.id
_entity.type
_entity.pdbx_description
1 polymer ?
#
loop_
_entity_poly.entity_id
_entity_poly.type
_entity_poly.pdbx_seq_one_letter_code
_entity_poly.pdbx_strand_id
1 'polypeptide(L)'
;MIILCPTCRVEKRRVVFHFHDRQFYHQYATSDDFTRPDIVCAFNPSINRSSSYDDTWSSTINCIFKLKVPFVITAYTMNEMLRDFTSIKTSSKVEFNTVSEAKFNPFASVRPDRNFISDDEMPLLFKNYCYMVLIGAF
;
A
#
# COMPACT_ATOMS: atom_id res chain seq x y z
N MET A 1 -4.96 -10.25 -20.40
CA MET A 1 -6.42 -10.53 -20.33
C MET A 1 -6.70 -11.09 -18.94
N ILE A 2 -7.62 -10.51 -18.17
CA ILE A 2 -7.99 -11.10 -16.87
C ILE A 2 -8.81 -12.35 -17.12
N ILE A 3 -8.36 -13.46 -16.55
CA ILE A 3 -9.11 -14.70 -16.55
C ILE A 3 -9.90 -14.76 -15.25
N LEU A 4 -11.21 -14.54 -15.33
CA LEU A 4 -12.11 -14.70 -14.19
C LEU A 4 -12.33 -16.20 -13.89
N CYS A 5 -12.46 -16.55 -12.62
CA CYS A 5 -12.85 -17.89 -12.20
C CYS A 5 -14.29 -18.22 -12.67
N PRO A 6 -14.68 -19.51 -12.74
CA PRO A 6 -16.00 -19.91 -13.25
C PRO A 6 -17.16 -19.19 -12.57
N THR A 7 -17.14 -19.07 -11.24
CA THR A 7 -18.17 -18.39 -10.46
C THR A 7 -18.31 -16.92 -10.86
N CYS A 8 -17.20 -16.17 -10.93
CA CYS A 8 -17.24 -14.76 -11.32
C CYS A 8 -17.79 -14.54 -12.74
N ARG A 9 -17.59 -15.50 -13.66
CA ARG A 9 -18.15 -15.45 -15.02
C ARG A 9 -19.66 -15.64 -15.04
N VAL A 10 -20.16 -16.65 -14.33
CA VAL A 10 -21.61 -16.94 -14.21
C VAL A 10 -22.34 -15.75 -13.58
N GLU A 11 -21.76 -15.18 -12.52
CA GLU A 11 -22.26 -14.00 -11.82
C GLU A 11 -22.05 -12.68 -12.58
N LYS A 12 -21.52 -12.72 -13.82
CA LYS A 12 -21.26 -11.55 -14.67
C LYS A 12 -20.46 -10.44 -13.97
N ARG A 13 -19.55 -10.82 -13.07
CA ARG A 13 -18.66 -9.85 -12.39
C ARG A 13 -17.70 -9.26 -13.40
N ARG A 14 -17.34 -7.98 -13.20
CA ARG A 14 -16.42 -7.24 -14.06
C ARG A 14 -15.25 -6.73 -13.23
N VAL A 15 -14.08 -6.73 -13.85
CA VAL A 15 -12.91 -6.01 -13.33
C VAL A 15 -12.72 -4.80 -14.23
N VAL A 16 -12.82 -3.62 -13.66
CA VAL A 16 -12.65 -2.34 -14.36
C VAL A 16 -11.40 -1.68 -13.79
N PHE A 17 -10.55 -1.18 -14.66
CA PHE A 17 -9.34 -0.47 -14.27
C PHE A 17 -9.45 1.00 -14.63
N HIS A 18 -9.10 1.84 -13.68
CA HIS A 18 -8.89 3.27 -13.88
C HIS A 18 -7.43 3.55 -13.53
N PHE A 19 -6.70 4.17 -14.46
CA PHE A 19 -5.29 4.48 -14.29
C PHE A 19 -5.14 5.99 -14.13
N HIS A 20 -4.52 6.40 -13.03
CA HIS A 20 -4.20 7.80 -12.74
C HIS A 20 -2.68 7.91 -12.53
N ASP A 21 -1.95 8.20 -13.61
CA ASP A 21 -0.48 8.18 -13.66
C ASP A 21 0.17 9.58 -13.64
N ARG A 22 -0.62 10.64 -13.82
CA ARG A 22 -0.16 12.04 -13.89
C ARG A 22 -0.30 12.83 -12.60
N GLN A 23 -0.79 12.20 -11.54
CA GLN A 23 -1.06 12.85 -10.26
C GLN A 23 -0.87 11.90 -9.10
N PHE A 24 -0.50 12.44 -7.94
CA PHE A 24 -0.43 11.69 -6.70
C PHE A 24 -1.84 11.38 -6.18
N TYR A 25 -1.95 10.37 -5.31
CA TYR A 25 -3.24 9.93 -4.80
C TYR A 25 -4.01 11.03 -4.06
N HIS A 26 -3.32 11.88 -3.29
CA HIS A 26 -3.96 13.00 -2.59
C HIS A 26 -4.50 14.10 -3.54
N GLN A 27 -3.93 14.23 -4.75
CA GLN A 27 -4.45 15.13 -5.79
C GLN A 27 -5.68 14.50 -6.47
N TYR A 28 -5.61 13.21 -6.77
CA TYR A 28 -6.75 12.45 -7.28
C TYR A 28 -7.94 12.52 -6.32
N ALA A 29 -7.70 12.35 -5.02
CA ALA A 29 -8.75 12.39 -3.99
C ALA A 29 -9.47 13.73 -3.86
N THR A 30 -8.88 14.81 -4.38
CA THR A 30 -9.50 16.15 -4.43
C THR A 30 -10.08 16.51 -5.80
N SER A 31 -9.94 15.64 -6.80
CA SER A 31 -10.45 15.85 -8.15
C SER A 31 -11.91 15.45 -8.28
N ASP A 32 -12.62 16.00 -9.28
CA ASP A 32 -14.01 15.66 -9.58
C ASP A 32 -14.18 14.20 -10.04
N ASP A 33 -13.10 13.57 -10.52
CA ASP A 33 -13.07 12.17 -10.96
C ASP A 33 -12.87 11.17 -9.81
N PHE A 34 -12.80 11.65 -8.56
CA PHE A 34 -12.52 10.79 -7.41
C PHE A 34 -13.67 9.82 -7.15
N THR A 35 -13.34 8.53 -7.18
CA THR A 35 -14.23 7.47 -6.70
C THR A 35 -13.75 7.02 -5.34
N ARG A 36 -14.57 7.23 -4.30
CA ARG A 36 -14.25 6.80 -2.94
C ARG A 36 -14.09 5.28 -2.89
N PRO A 37 -12.91 4.75 -2.48
CA PRO A 37 -12.69 3.31 -2.41
C PRO A 37 -13.25 2.73 -1.10
N ASP A 38 -13.45 1.42 -1.06
CA ASP A 38 -13.72 0.66 0.17
C ASP A 38 -12.42 0.25 0.89
N ILE A 39 -11.30 0.22 0.17
CA ILE A 39 -9.96 -0.17 0.65
C ILE A 39 -8.88 0.51 -0.18
N VAL A 40 -7.79 0.91 0.46
CA VAL A 40 -6.59 1.43 -0.23
C VAL A 40 -5.44 0.46 -0.02
N CYS A 41 -4.69 0.15 -1.07
CA CYS A 41 -3.53 -0.74 -1.01
C CYS A 41 -2.29 -0.04 -1.56
N ALA A 42 -1.21 0.01 -0.76
CA ALA A 42 0.12 0.40 -1.20
C ALA A 42 1.01 -0.86 -1.31
N PHE A 43 1.36 -1.21 -2.54
CA PHE A 43 2.17 -2.40 -2.81
C PHE A 43 3.65 -2.07 -2.82
N ASN A 44 4.40 -2.61 -1.85
CA ASN A 44 5.84 -2.38 -1.70
C ASN A 44 6.26 -0.89 -1.86
N PRO A 45 5.64 0.06 -1.12
CA PRO A 45 5.78 1.48 -1.39
C PRO A 45 7.13 2.07 -0.97
N SER A 46 7.85 1.41 -0.05
CA SER A 46 9.10 1.89 0.54
C SER A 46 8.98 3.33 1.07
N ILE A 47 7.95 3.60 1.87
CA ILE A 47 7.59 4.94 2.39
C ILE A 47 8.78 5.56 3.13
N ASN A 48 9.53 4.76 3.87
CA ASN A 48 10.69 5.21 4.63
C ASN A 48 11.85 5.75 3.77
N ARG A 49 11.86 5.49 2.46
CA ARG A 49 12.90 5.94 1.53
C ARG A 49 12.57 7.28 0.87
N SER A 50 11.41 7.87 1.14
CA SER A 50 11.11 9.20 0.62
C SER A 50 12.05 10.24 1.21
N SER A 51 12.79 10.94 0.36
CA SER A 51 13.60 12.09 0.78
C SER A 51 12.71 13.22 1.28
N SER A 52 13.15 13.92 2.32
CA SER A 52 12.44 15.08 2.89
C SER A 52 12.14 16.21 1.89
N TYR A 53 12.91 16.30 0.80
CA TYR A 53 12.71 17.29 -0.25
C TYR A 53 11.52 17.00 -1.18
N ASP A 54 11.08 15.74 -1.28
CA ASP A 54 10.01 15.27 -2.17
C ASP A 54 8.98 14.38 -1.43
N ASP A 55 8.75 14.64 -0.13
CA ASP A 55 7.84 13.82 0.68
C ASP A 55 6.37 14.03 0.30
N THR A 56 5.95 13.30 -0.72
CA THR A 56 4.56 13.20 -1.20
C THR A 56 3.75 12.18 -0.38
N TRP A 57 4.40 11.38 0.47
CA TRP A 57 3.75 10.38 1.30
C TRP A 57 3.00 11.01 2.44
N SER A 58 3.56 12.04 3.09
CA SER A 58 2.85 12.80 4.13
C SER A 58 1.44 13.20 3.69
N SER A 59 1.30 13.86 2.54
CA SER A 59 -0.01 14.28 2.01
C SER A 59 -0.90 13.10 1.64
N THR A 60 -0.32 12.06 1.03
CA THR A 60 -1.04 10.84 0.63
C THR A 60 -1.60 10.06 1.82
N ILE A 61 -0.78 9.82 2.85
CA ILE A 61 -1.16 9.11 4.08
C ILE A 61 -2.28 9.87 4.80
N ASN A 62 -2.11 11.19 4.97
CA ASN A 62 -3.12 12.03 5.62
C ASN A 62 -4.44 12.01 4.85
N CYS A 63 -4.40 12.03 3.53
CA CYS A 63 -5.59 11.88 2.69
C CYS A 63 -6.26 10.51 2.91
N ILE A 64 -5.49 9.41 2.86
CA ILE A 64 -6.02 8.06 3.04
C ILE A 64 -6.68 7.89 4.42
N PHE A 65 -6.04 8.35 5.50
CA PHE A 65 -6.64 8.24 6.84
C PHE A 65 -7.92 9.05 6.99
N LYS A 66 -8.04 10.21 6.33
CA LYS A 66 -9.31 10.97 6.31
C LYS A 66 -10.46 10.23 5.62
N LEU A 67 -10.17 9.29 4.71
CA LEU A 67 -11.22 8.46 4.07
C LEU A 67 -11.87 7.47 5.03
N LYS A 68 -11.20 7.17 6.17
CA LYS A 68 -11.63 6.19 7.19
C LYS A 68 -11.93 4.81 6.59
N VAL A 69 -11.07 4.36 5.67
CA VAL A 69 -11.12 3.03 5.06
C VAL A 69 -9.84 2.25 5.38
N PRO A 70 -9.85 0.91 5.35
CA PRO A 70 -8.65 0.13 5.59
C PRO A 70 -7.55 0.48 4.59
N PHE A 71 -6.36 0.75 5.10
CA PHE A 71 -5.14 1.02 4.35
C PHE A 71 -4.18 -0.15 4.52
N VAL A 72 -4.05 -0.96 3.47
CA VAL A 72 -3.16 -2.12 3.42
C VAL A 72 -1.82 -1.67 2.86
N ILE A 73 -0.76 -1.99 3.58
CA ILE A 73 0.61 -1.72 3.14
C ILE A 73 1.34 -3.04 3.11
N THR A 74 2.14 -3.27 2.07
CA THR A 74 2.96 -4.48 1.94
C THR A 74 4.42 -4.11 1.74
N ALA A 75 5.34 -4.98 2.15
CA ALA A 75 6.78 -4.73 2.03
C ALA A 75 7.56 -6.01 1.71
N TYR A 76 8.83 -5.85 1.31
CA TYR A 76 9.71 -6.98 0.96
C TYR A 76 10.27 -7.66 2.20
N THR A 77 10.44 -6.91 3.29
CA THR A 77 10.97 -7.42 4.56
C THR A 77 10.21 -6.84 5.74
N MET A 78 10.22 -7.57 6.87
CA MET A 78 9.65 -7.07 8.12
C MET A 78 10.36 -5.78 8.59
N ASN A 79 11.67 -5.68 8.37
CA ASN A 79 12.45 -4.49 8.72
C ASN A 79 12.03 -3.26 7.91
N GLU A 80 11.77 -3.42 6.61
CA GLU A 80 11.20 -2.36 5.78
C GLU A 80 9.82 -1.94 6.28
N MET A 81 8.94 -2.90 6.57
CA MET A 81 7.59 -2.63 7.09
C MET A 81 7.60 -1.83 8.39
N LEU A 82 8.46 -2.18 9.35
CA LEU A 82 8.57 -1.47 10.63
C LEU A 82 9.11 -0.05 10.45
N ARG A 83 10.03 0.16 9.49
CA ARG A 83 10.52 1.48 9.13
C ARG A 83 9.42 2.32 8.46
N ASP A 84 8.67 1.74 7.52
CA ASP A 84 7.51 2.39 6.89
C ASP A 84 6.46 2.79 7.95
N PHE A 85 6.17 1.90 8.91
CA PHE A 85 5.26 2.20 10.01
C PHE A 85 5.74 3.36 10.89
N THR A 86 7.04 3.39 11.19
CA THR A 86 7.66 4.51 11.93
C THR A 86 7.52 5.82 11.15
N SER A 87 7.83 5.81 9.84
CA SER A 87 7.67 6.98 8.98
C SER A 87 6.23 7.46 8.95
N ILE A 88 5.24 6.57 8.81
CA ILE A 88 3.81 6.89 8.85
C ILE A 88 3.43 7.53 10.19
N LYS A 89 3.89 6.98 11.32
CA LYS A 89 3.63 7.56 12.65
C LYS A 89 4.16 8.98 12.77
N THR A 90 5.35 9.25 12.24
CA THR A 90 5.98 10.57 12.31
C THR A 90 5.35 11.58 11.33
N SER A 91 4.92 11.12 10.15
CA SER A 91 4.40 11.97 9.08
C SER A 91 2.89 12.23 9.15
N SER A 92 2.14 11.36 9.83
CA SER A 92 0.70 11.49 9.96
C SER A 92 0.32 12.65 10.88
N LYS A 93 -0.59 13.48 10.40
CA LYS A 93 -1.28 14.55 11.16
C LYS A 93 -2.70 14.13 11.57
N VAL A 94 -3.11 12.94 11.17
CA VAL A 94 -4.42 12.35 11.45
C VAL A 94 -4.21 11.15 12.36
N GLU A 95 -4.99 11.07 13.43
CA GLU A 95 -4.98 9.89 14.29
C GLU A 95 -5.44 8.65 13.51
N PHE A 96 -4.82 7.51 13.79
CA PHE A 96 -5.12 6.26 13.12
C PHE A 96 -4.94 5.08 14.09
N ASN A 97 -5.64 3.99 13.79
CA ASN A 97 -5.59 2.74 14.54
C ASN A 97 -4.91 1.65 13.70
N THR A 98 -4.24 0.73 14.37
CA THR A 98 -3.75 -0.50 13.75
C THR A 98 -4.86 -1.54 13.74
N VAL A 99 -5.29 -1.98 12.56
CA VAL A 99 -6.26 -3.08 12.37
C VAL A 99 -5.54 -4.42 12.38
N SER A 100 -4.37 -4.49 11.75
CA SER A 100 -3.47 -5.63 11.82
C SER A 100 -2.05 -5.14 11.92
N GLU A 101 -1.37 -5.55 12.98
CA GLU A 101 0.07 -5.39 13.13
C GLU A 101 0.82 -6.07 11.97
N ALA A 102 2.07 -5.65 11.79
CA ALA A 102 2.96 -6.17 10.76
C ALA A 102 3.17 -7.68 10.91
N LYS A 103 2.90 -8.43 9.84
CA LYS A 103 3.07 -9.90 9.81
C LYS A 103 3.32 -10.42 8.40
N PHE A 104 3.77 -11.68 8.30
CA PHE A 104 3.98 -12.33 7.01
C PHE A 104 2.66 -12.48 6.24
N ASN A 105 2.73 -12.26 4.93
CA ASN A 105 1.57 -12.36 4.05
C ASN A 105 1.46 -13.79 3.50
N PRO A 106 0.39 -14.54 3.82
CA PRO A 106 0.19 -15.89 3.29
C PRO A 106 -0.05 -15.90 1.77
N PHE A 107 -0.33 -14.73 1.18
CA PHE A 107 -0.53 -14.54 -0.27
C PHE A 107 0.65 -13.83 -0.94
N ALA A 108 1.83 -13.83 -0.29
CA ALA A 108 3.04 -13.27 -0.87
C ALA A 108 3.43 -13.97 -2.18
N SER A 109 4.20 -13.28 -3.03
CA SER A 109 4.82 -13.92 -4.19
C SER A 109 5.73 -15.05 -3.73
N VAL A 110 5.61 -16.22 -4.34
CA VAL A 110 6.57 -17.33 -4.19
C VAL A 110 7.76 -17.23 -5.14
N ARG A 111 7.71 -16.28 -6.08
CA ARG A 111 8.81 -16.01 -7.01
C ARG A 111 9.84 -15.11 -6.33
N PRO A 112 11.10 -15.54 -6.22
CA PRO A 112 12.17 -14.69 -5.72
C PRO A 112 12.65 -13.74 -6.82
N ASP A 113 12.89 -12.49 -6.44
CA ASP A 113 13.60 -11.48 -7.22
C ASP A 113 14.98 -11.23 -6.59
N ARG A 114 16.00 -10.89 -7.38
CA ARG A 114 17.33 -10.57 -6.82
C ARG A 114 17.27 -9.26 -6.03
N ASN A 115 17.88 -9.24 -4.86
CA ASN A 115 18.10 -7.98 -4.15
C ASN A 115 19.29 -7.24 -4.79
N PHE A 116 19.02 -6.09 -5.41
CA PHE A 116 20.06 -5.22 -6.00
C PHE A 116 20.42 -4.03 -5.09
N ILE A 117 19.80 -3.93 -3.90
CA ILE A 117 19.90 -2.76 -3.03
C ILE A 117 20.99 -2.95 -1.96
N SER A 118 21.17 -4.15 -1.44
CA SER A 118 22.26 -4.48 -0.51
C SER A 118 22.61 -5.97 -0.56
N ASP A 119 23.90 -6.28 -0.66
CA ASP A 119 24.41 -7.66 -0.60
C ASP A 119 24.31 -8.25 0.83
N ASP A 120 24.19 -7.40 1.85
CA ASP A 120 24.16 -7.78 3.27
C ASP A 120 22.76 -8.16 3.80
N GLU A 121 21.67 -7.73 3.14
CA GLU A 121 20.30 -8.09 3.54
C GLU A 121 19.70 -9.03 2.50
N MET A 122 19.71 -10.35 2.76
CA MET A 122 18.97 -11.39 2.02
C MET A 122 19.04 -11.28 0.47
N PRO A 123 19.80 -12.16 -0.22
CA PRO A 123 20.06 -12.02 -1.66
C PRO A 123 18.81 -12.11 -2.55
N LEU A 124 17.69 -12.57 -2.00
CA LEU A 124 16.40 -12.73 -2.67
C LEU A 124 15.32 -11.95 -1.92
N LEU A 125 14.46 -11.24 -2.66
CA LEU A 125 13.27 -10.57 -2.16
C LEU A 125 12.02 -11.21 -2.74
N PHE A 126 10.94 -11.19 -1.95
CA PHE A 126 9.62 -11.65 -2.39
C PHE A 126 8.65 -10.46 -2.36
N LYS A 127 7.91 -10.25 -3.45
CA LYS A 127 6.90 -9.18 -3.50
C LYS A 127 5.78 -9.44 -2.51
N ASN A 128 5.30 -8.36 -1.89
CA ASN A 128 4.25 -8.40 -0.88
C ASN A 128 4.52 -9.40 0.27
N TYR A 129 5.77 -9.59 0.69
CA TYR A 129 6.18 -10.65 1.62
C TYR A 129 5.57 -10.52 3.01
N CYS A 130 5.43 -9.29 3.49
CA CYS A 130 4.72 -8.96 4.72
C CYS A 130 3.66 -7.90 4.44
N TYR A 131 2.72 -7.76 5.36
CA TYR A 131 1.67 -6.74 5.30
C TYR A 131 1.29 -6.22 6.69
N MET A 132 0.75 -5.01 6.71
CA MET A 132 0.03 -4.43 7.85
C MET A 132 -1.23 -3.72 7.35
N VAL A 133 -2.17 -3.48 8.27
CA VAL A 133 -3.42 -2.78 7.96
C VAL A 133 -3.66 -1.69 8.99
N LEU A 134 -3.81 -0.47 8.51
CA LEU A 134 -4.10 0.73 9.31
C LEU A 134 -5.45 1.32 8.91
N ILE A 135 -6.04 2.15 9.77
CA ILE A 135 -7.28 2.88 9.46
C ILE A 135 -7.29 4.22 10.17
N GLY A 136 -7.81 5.27 9.54
CA GLY A 136 -8.00 6.55 10.23
C GLY A 136 -8.95 6.40 11.42
N ALA A 137 -8.67 7.12 12.51
CA ALA A 137 -9.50 7.12 13.71
C ALA A 137 -10.90 7.70 13.43
N PHE A 138 -11.88 7.25 14.21
CA PHE A 138 -13.28 7.66 14.06
C PHE A 138 -13.60 8.92 14.84
#